data_AF-A0A0X8VBW8-F1
#
_entry.id   AF-A0A0X8VBW8-F1
#
_cell.length_a   1.000
_cell.length_b   1.000
_cell.length_c   1.000
_cell.angle_alpha   90.00
_cell.angle_beta   90.00
_cell.angle_gamma   90.00
#
_symmetry.space_group_name_H-M   'P 1'
#
loop_
_entity.id
_entity.type
_entity.pdbx_description
1 polymer ?
#
loop_
_entity_poly.entity_id
_entity_poly.type
_entity_poly.pdbx_seq_one_letter_code
_entity_poly.pdbx_strand_id
1 'polypeptide(L)'
;MFKKSLAVIFTFVMAFSCISCGEKIDPPDKVVASYLDALKNGDLTSAKAFVNEENDEILSETEDESANTLIKSILKNLTYEVVSTDAKDTTATVKTSIKNIDMKTVMGEVFSELLSLAFSGLDAEALEAKQNEAFAKALETNKETIKETEVNIQLEKKETGWIIIPTEDLADGITGGLLSYADNLNSSFGGTPEEEKAN
;
A
#
# COMPACT_ATOMS: atom_id res chain seq x y z
N MET A 1 51.08 0.17 -54.80
CA MET A 1 50.65 -0.51 -53.55
C MET A 1 51.70 -0.13 -52.51
N PHE A 2 51.47 0.59 -51.42
CA PHE A 2 50.33 0.70 -50.52
C PHE A 2 50.15 2.17 -50.09
N LYS A 3 48.95 2.69 -50.30
CA LYS A 3 48.44 3.94 -49.72
C LYS A 3 47.67 3.54 -48.44
N LYS A 4 47.62 4.45 -47.45
CA LYS A 4 46.68 4.47 -46.31
C LYS A 4 46.99 3.57 -45.09
N SER A 5 48.03 3.88 -44.31
CA SER A 5 48.13 3.36 -42.93
C SER A 5 48.79 4.31 -41.92
N LEU A 6 48.54 5.64 -42.02
CA LEU A 6 49.09 6.61 -41.06
C LEU A 6 48.03 7.42 -40.29
N ALA A 7 46.75 7.03 -40.37
CA ALA A 7 45.65 7.79 -39.77
C ALA A 7 44.71 6.91 -38.92
N VAL A 8 45.24 5.91 -38.21
CA VAL A 8 44.40 4.96 -37.44
C VAL A 8 44.81 4.84 -35.96
N ILE A 9 45.88 5.52 -35.51
CA ILE A 9 46.41 5.38 -34.13
C ILE A 9 46.18 6.66 -33.28
N PHE A 10 45.33 7.58 -33.73
CA PHE A 10 44.91 8.76 -32.94
C PHE A 10 43.43 8.75 -32.55
N THR A 11 42.84 7.55 -32.44
CA THR A 11 41.50 7.33 -31.88
C THR A 11 41.59 6.38 -30.69
N PHE A 12 42.63 6.55 -29.88
CA PHE A 12 42.69 6.01 -28.53
C PHE A 12 42.24 7.15 -27.59
N VAL A 13 41.28 6.86 -26.72
CA VAL A 13 40.91 7.64 -25.51
C VAL A 13 40.12 8.95 -25.73
N MET A 14 38.94 8.88 -26.33
CA MET A 14 37.90 9.89 -26.05
C MET A 14 36.46 9.37 -26.20
N ALA A 15 36.24 8.12 -25.80
CA ALA A 15 34.90 7.51 -25.73
C ALA A 15 34.64 6.81 -24.39
N PHE A 16 35.41 7.16 -23.34
CA PHE A 16 35.23 6.67 -21.97
C PHE A 16 34.72 7.76 -21.00
N SER A 17 34.14 8.82 -21.55
CA SER A 17 33.57 9.90 -20.74
C SER A 17 32.07 9.67 -20.55
N CYS A 18 31.76 9.00 -19.45
CA CYS A 18 30.47 9.02 -18.76
C CYS A 18 29.30 8.26 -19.43
N ILE A 19 29.37 6.92 -19.41
CA ILE A 19 28.19 6.18 -18.94
C ILE A 19 28.26 6.16 -17.41
N SER A 20 28.13 7.35 -16.81
CA SER A 20 27.49 7.41 -15.51
C SER A 20 26.00 7.41 -15.85
N CYS A 21 25.45 6.23 -16.12
CA CYS A 21 24.12 5.95 -15.60
C CYS A 21 24.31 5.94 -14.08
N GLY A 22 24.43 7.12 -13.47
CA GLY A 22 24.02 7.24 -12.09
C GLY A 22 22.58 6.75 -12.10
N GLU A 23 22.27 5.70 -11.33
CA GLU A 23 20.90 5.27 -11.14
C GLU A 23 20.08 6.53 -10.90
N LYS A 24 19.17 6.81 -11.84
CA LYS A 24 18.33 7.99 -11.73
C LYS A 24 17.40 7.69 -10.57
N ILE A 25 17.73 8.22 -9.39
CA ILE A 25 16.86 8.16 -8.23
C ILE A 25 15.54 8.77 -8.66
N ASP A 26 14.49 7.94 -8.67
CA ASP A 26 13.16 8.38 -9.06
C ASP A 26 12.67 9.48 -8.10
N PRO A 27 11.92 10.48 -8.60
CA PRO A 27 11.43 11.54 -7.74
C PRO A 27 10.37 11.02 -6.75
N PRO A 28 10.16 11.69 -5.59
CA PRO A 28 9.29 11.19 -4.52
C PRO A 28 7.86 10.85 -4.95
N ASP A 29 7.26 11.68 -5.81
CA ASP A 29 5.92 11.47 -6.38
C ASP A 29 5.84 10.18 -7.20
N LYS A 30 6.87 9.89 -7.98
CA LYS A 30 6.94 8.66 -8.77
C LYS A 30 7.13 7.44 -7.89
N VAL A 31 7.90 7.55 -6.79
CA VAL A 31 8.05 6.47 -5.81
C VAL A 31 6.71 6.16 -5.14
N VAL A 32 5.98 7.19 -4.69
CA VAL A 32 4.63 7.04 -4.13
C VAL A 32 3.66 6.42 -5.14
N ALA A 33 3.63 6.91 -6.37
CA ALA A 33 2.79 6.35 -7.43
C ALA A 33 3.11 4.86 -7.68
N SER A 34 4.40 4.51 -7.74
CA SER A 34 4.83 3.12 -7.98
C SER A 34 4.46 2.19 -6.82
N TYR A 35 4.55 2.66 -5.58
CA TYR A 35 4.09 1.93 -4.40
C TYR A 35 2.58 1.69 -4.43
N LEU A 36 1.78 2.74 -4.67
CA LEU A 36 0.32 2.63 -4.73
C LEU A 36 -0.16 1.80 -5.94
N ASP A 37 0.53 1.88 -7.07
CA ASP A 37 0.26 1.03 -8.24
C ASP A 37 0.60 -0.43 -7.97
N ALA A 38 1.70 -0.73 -7.27
CA ALA A 38 2.06 -2.09 -6.88
C ALA A 38 0.98 -2.69 -5.96
N LEU A 39 0.56 -1.94 -4.94
CA LEU A 39 -0.54 -2.33 -4.04
C LEU A 39 -1.84 -2.58 -4.80
N LYS A 40 -2.25 -1.64 -5.66
CA LYS A 40 -3.46 -1.77 -6.49
C LYS A 40 -3.45 -3.03 -7.36
N ASN A 41 -2.29 -3.40 -7.87
CA ASN A 41 -2.11 -4.60 -8.70
C ASN A 41 -1.90 -5.88 -7.87
N GLY A 42 -1.92 -5.79 -6.54
CA GLY A 42 -1.67 -6.92 -5.64
C GLY A 42 -0.21 -7.39 -5.62
N ASP A 43 0.73 -6.59 -6.15
CA ASP A 43 2.15 -6.88 -6.17
C ASP A 43 2.80 -6.38 -4.87
N LEU A 44 2.53 -7.12 -3.78
CA LEU A 44 3.04 -6.79 -2.45
C LEU A 44 4.57 -6.85 -2.39
N THR A 45 5.21 -7.69 -3.22
CA THR A 45 6.68 -7.77 -3.32
C THR A 45 7.27 -6.48 -3.85
N SER A 46 6.72 -5.93 -4.94
CA SER A 46 7.16 -4.64 -5.46
C SER A 46 6.83 -3.49 -4.50
N ALA A 47 5.68 -3.54 -3.82
CA ALA A 47 5.30 -2.54 -2.83
C ALA A 47 6.31 -2.50 -1.65
N LYS A 48 6.74 -3.67 -1.15
CA LYS A 48 7.75 -3.78 -0.08
C LYS A 48 9.07 -3.10 -0.42
N ALA A 49 9.46 -3.05 -1.68
CA ALA A 49 10.71 -2.40 -2.09
C ALA A 49 10.72 -0.87 -1.87
N PHE A 50 9.56 -0.25 -1.67
CA PHE A 50 9.42 1.20 -1.46
C PHE A 50 9.29 1.61 0.00
N VAL A 51 9.14 0.66 0.93
CA VAL A 51 9.02 0.90 2.38
C VAL A 51 10.16 0.20 3.12
N ASN A 52 10.42 0.61 4.36
CA ASN A 52 11.31 -0.15 5.24
C ASN A 52 10.51 -1.27 5.92
N GLU A 53 10.97 -2.52 5.84
CA GLU A 53 10.20 -3.74 6.14
C GLU A 53 9.66 -3.85 7.58
N GLU A 54 10.20 -3.09 8.53
CA GLU A 54 9.91 -3.29 9.96
C GLU A 54 8.51 -2.81 10.40
N ASN A 55 7.80 -1.95 9.62
CA ASN A 55 6.64 -1.21 10.13
C ASN A 55 5.40 -1.13 9.18
N ASP A 56 5.20 -2.03 8.22
CA ASP A 56 4.02 -1.99 7.33
C ASP A 56 3.09 -3.21 7.51
N GLU A 57 2.01 -3.00 8.27
CA GLU A 57 0.96 -4.00 8.53
C GLU A 57 0.17 -4.42 7.28
N ILE A 58 0.15 -3.61 6.22
CA ILE A 58 -0.56 -3.95 4.97
C ILE A 58 0.21 -5.00 4.17
N LEU A 59 1.53 -5.03 4.31
CA LEU A 59 2.40 -5.86 3.49
C LEU A 59 2.73 -7.22 4.14
N SER A 60 2.28 -7.47 5.37
CA SER A 60 2.41 -8.79 6.00
C SER A 60 1.38 -9.77 5.44
N GLU A 61 1.85 -10.75 4.66
CA GLU A 61 1.03 -11.89 4.28
C GLU A 61 0.84 -12.80 5.50
N THR A 62 -0.37 -13.30 5.69
CA THR A 62 -0.70 -14.24 6.77
C THR A 62 -0.69 -15.68 6.24
N GLU A 63 -0.66 -16.68 7.13
CA GLU A 63 -0.83 -18.09 6.73
C GLU A 63 -2.27 -18.39 6.24
N ASP A 64 -3.20 -17.46 6.44
CA ASP A 64 -4.59 -17.57 6.01
C ASP A 64 -4.76 -17.04 4.56
N GLU A 65 -4.87 -17.98 3.62
CA GLU A 65 -5.11 -17.69 2.20
C GLU A 65 -6.42 -16.91 1.96
N SER A 66 -7.43 -17.11 2.80
CA SER A 66 -8.69 -16.38 2.70
C SER A 66 -8.50 -14.92 3.08
N ALA A 67 -7.78 -14.65 4.17
CA ALA A 67 -7.41 -13.29 4.59
C ALA A 67 -6.57 -12.58 3.52
N ASN A 68 -5.58 -13.26 2.94
CA ASN A 68 -4.76 -12.71 1.85
C ASN A 68 -5.60 -12.37 0.62
N THR A 69 -6.59 -13.20 0.29
CA THR A 69 -7.53 -12.96 -0.83
C THR A 69 -8.45 -11.76 -0.59
N LEU A 70 -8.90 -11.59 0.66
CA LEU A 70 -9.72 -10.46 1.07
C LEU A 70 -8.94 -9.14 0.97
N ILE A 71 -7.71 -9.11 1.48
CA ILE A 71 -6.82 -7.92 1.39
C ILE A 71 -6.60 -7.53 -0.08
N LYS A 72 -6.26 -8.49 -0.95
CA LYS A 72 -6.11 -8.24 -2.40
C LYS A 72 -7.41 -7.70 -3.04
N SER A 73 -8.56 -8.17 -2.57
CA SER A 73 -9.87 -7.69 -3.04
C SER A 73 -10.20 -6.28 -2.58
N ILE A 74 -9.64 -5.81 -1.47
CA ILE A 74 -9.73 -4.41 -1.03
C ILE A 74 -8.77 -3.55 -1.85
N LEU A 75 -7.52 -3.98 -2.01
CA LEU A 75 -6.47 -3.22 -2.70
C LEU A 75 -6.79 -2.96 -4.18
N LYS A 76 -7.46 -3.89 -4.89
CA LYS A 76 -7.82 -3.70 -6.31
C LYS A 76 -8.68 -2.46 -6.58
N ASN A 77 -9.42 -1.99 -5.58
CA ASN A 77 -10.32 -0.83 -5.67
C ASN A 77 -9.59 0.49 -5.36
N LEU A 78 -8.32 0.42 -4.96
CA LEU A 78 -7.49 1.58 -4.71
C LEU A 78 -7.36 2.45 -5.96
N THR A 79 -7.70 3.72 -5.80
CA THR A 79 -7.39 4.79 -6.75
C THR A 79 -6.78 5.95 -6.00
N TYR A 80 -5.95 6.74 -6.66
CA TYR A 80 -5.28 7.85 -6.01
C TYR A 80 -4.97 8.97 -6.99
N GLU A 81 -4.76 10.15 -6.44
CA GLU A 81 -4.28 11.35 -7.14
C GLU A 81 -3.18 12.01 -6.31
N VAL A 82 -2.00 12.17 -6.89
CA VAL A 82 -0.93 12.96 -6.27
C VAL A 82 -1.28 14.44 -6.43
N VAL A 83 -1.55 15.12 -5.32
CA VAL A 83 -2.00 16.51 -5.28
C VAL A 83 -0.82 17.47 -5.35
N SER A 84 0.24 17.19 -4.57
CA SER A 84 1.43 18.04 -4.53
C SER A 84 2.62 17.33 -3.94
N THR A 85 3.82 17.78 -4.29
CA THR A 85 5.08 17.26 -3.77
C THR A 85 5.93 18.39 -3.23
N ASP A 86 6.30 18.31 -1.95
CA ASP A 86 7.32 19.15 -1.32
C ASP A 86 8.56 18.29 -1.09
N ALA A 87 9.64 18.54 -1.85
CA ALA A 87 10.87 17.77 -1.77
C ALA A 87 12.03 18.64 -1.31
N LYS A 88 12.79 18.15 -0.32
CA LYS A 88 14.00 18.74 0.23
C LYS A 88 15.19 17.80 -0.05
N ASP A 89 16.37 18.14 0.48
CA ASP A 89 17.59 17.38 0.19
C ASP A 89 17.53 15.92 0.67
N THR A 90 16.93 15.69 1.84
CA THR A 90 16.88 14.37 2.50
C THR A 90 15.47 13.89 2.86
N THR A 91 14.47 14.76 2.78
CA THR A 91 13.07 14.43 3.10
C THR A 91 12.13 14.94 2.02
N ALA A 92 10.98 14.30 1.88
CA ALA A 92 9.90 14.76 1.02
C ALA A 92 8.54 14.46 1.63
N THR A 93 7.56 15.29 1.31
CA THR A 93 6.15 15.06 1.62
C THR A 93 5.37 15.07 0.31
N VAL A 94 4.68 13.98 0.02
CA VAL A 94 3.79 13.84 -1.13
C VAL A 94 2.36 13.84 -0.59
N LYS A 95 1.61 14.91 -0.89
CA LYS A 95 0.18 14.97 -0.57
C LYS A 95 -0.58 14.17 -1.62
N THR A 96 -1.35 13.19 -1.18
CA THR A 96 -2.09 12.28 -2.06
C THR A 96 -3.53 12.17 -1.59
N SER A 97 -4.48 12.32 -2.52
CA SER A 97 -5.86 11.90 -2.29
C SER A 97 -5.97 10.41 -2.61
N ILE A 98 -6.32 9.61 -1.61
CA ILE A 98 -6.51 8.17 -1.73
C ILE A 98 -8.00 7.85 -1.67
N LYS A 99 -8.45 6.97 -2.56
CA LYS A 99 -9.83 6.51 -2.66
C LYS A 99 -9.88 5.00 -2.64
N ASN A 100 -10.75 4.46 -1.80
CA ASN A 100 -11.10 3.06 -1.80
C ASN A 100 -12.58 2.89 -1.39
N ILE A 101 -13.12 1.69 -1.50
CA ILE A 101 -14.43 1.35 -0.95
C ILE A 101 -14.44 1.70 0.55
N ASP A 102 -15.52 2.31 1.01
CA ASP A 102 -15.73 2.62 2.42
C ASP A 102 -15.91 1.33 3.23
N MET A 103 -14.81 0.85 3.81
CA MET A 103 -14.77 -0.38 4.57
C MET A 103 -15.54 -0.29 5.89
N LYS A 104 -15.80 0.91 6.41
CA LYS A 104 -16.71 1.07 7.55
C LYS A 104 -18.13 0.64 7.18
N THR A 105 -18.60 1.02 6.00
CA THR A 105 -19.93 0.63 5.52
C THR A 105 -19.98 -0.87 5.24
N VAL A 106 -18.98 -1.41 4.52
CA VAL A 106 -18.87 -2.86 4.24
C VAL A 106 -18.87 -3.68 5.53
N MET A 107 -17.97 -3.36 6.47
CA MET A 107 -17.83 -4.13 7.71
C MET A 107 -19.03 -3.95 8.64
N GLY A 108 -19.70 -2.80 8.62
CA GLY A 108 -20.94 -2.58 9.36
C GLY A 108 -22.08 -3.49 8.89
N GLU A 109 -22.21 -3.71 7.58
CA GLU A 109 -23.17 -4.67 7.01
C GLU A 109 -22.81 -6.12 7.39
N VAL A 110 -21.54 -6.50 7.23
CA VAL A 110 -21.05 -7.83 7.59
C VAL A 110 -21.30 -8.11 9.08
N PHE A 111 -20.96 -7.16 9.96
CA PHE A 111 -21.17 -7.29 11.39
C PHE A 111 -22.66 -7.46 11.73
N SER A 112 -23.54 -6.70 11.08
CA SER A 112 -24.99 -6.79 11.30
C SER A 112 -25.57 -8.14 10.85
N GLU A 113 -25.09 -8.67 9.72
CA GLU A 113 -25.49 -9.99 9.22
C GLU A 113 -24.99 -11.10 10.15
N LEU A 114 -23.72 -11.06 10.54
CA LEU A 114 -23.13 -12.04 11.47
C LEU A 114 -23.77 -12.02 12.85
N LEU A 115 -24.08 -10.85 13.39
CA LEU A 115 -24.79 -10.73 14.66
C LEU A 115 -26.16 -11.41 14.59
N SER A 116 -26.87 -11.26 13.47
CA SER A 116 -28.16 -11.92 13.25
C SER A 116 -28.00 -13.45 13.16
N LEU A 117 -26.94 -13.93 12.51
CA LEU A 117 -26.63 -15.36 12.38
C LEU A 117 -26.16 -15.99 13.69
N ALA A 118 -25.47 -15.25 14.56
CA ALA A 118 -25.05 -15.74 15.87
C ALA A 118 -26.25 -16.20 16.74
N PHE A 119 -27.42 -15.57 16.59
CA PHE A 119 -28.65 -15.97 17.27
C PHE A 119 -29.39 -17.14 16.60
N SER A 120 -28.95 -17.61 15.43
CA SER A 120 -29.60 -18.68 14.67
C SER A 120 -29.15 -20.09 15.05
N GLY A 121 -28.09 -20.21 15.89
CA GLY A 121 -27.60 -21.50 16.39
C GLY A 121 -26.77 -22.30 15.38
N LEU A 122 -26.18 -21.64 14.38
CA LEU A 122 -25.23 -22.25 13.44
C LEU A 122 -23.96 -22.73 14.16
N ASP A 123 -23.34 -23.77 13.63
CA ASP A 123 -21.99 -24.19 14.04
C ASP A 123 -20.90 -23.24 13.47
N ALA A 124 -19.68 -23.41 13.97
CA ALA A 124 -18.57 -22.51 13.65
C ALA A 124 -18.17 -22.56 12.16
N GLU A 125 -18.15 -23.74 11.53
CA GLU A 125 -17.79 -23.88 10.11
C GLU A 125 -18.83 -23.23 9.20
N ALA A 126 -20.13 -23.41 9.50
CA ALA A 126 -21.19 -22.75 8.78
C ALA A 126 -21.16 -21.22 8.96
N LEU A 127 -20.77 -20.74 10.14
CA LEU A 127 -20.65 -19.32 10.43
C LEU A 127 -19.48 -18.67 9.65
N GLU A 128 -18.33 -19.33 9.58
CA GLU A 128 -17.16 -18.87 8.82
C GLU A 128 -17.47 -18.79 7.31
N ALA A 129 -18.12 -19.82 6.75
CA ALA A 129 -18.54 -19.78 5.35
C ALA A 129 -19.51 -18.61 5.08
N LYS A 130 -20.40 -18.31 6.03
CA LYS A 130 -21.34 -17.18 5.94
C LYS A 130 -20.65 -15.82 6.10
N GLN A 131 -19.60 -15.73 6.91
CA GLN A 131 -18.79 -14.51 7.02
C GLN A 131 -18.15 -14.13 5.68
N ASN A 132 -17.54 -15.10 5.00
CA ASN A 132 -16.91 -14.84 3.71
C ASN A 132 -17.93 -14.47 2.63
N GLU A 133 -19.10 -15.12 2.62
CA GLU A 133 -20.22 -14.77 1.73
C GLU A 133 -20.75 -13.35 2.00
N ALA A 134 -20.97 -13.01 3.26
CA ALA A 134 -21.45 -11.69 3.68
C ALA A 134 -20.46 -10.60 3.29
N PHE A 135 -19.16 -10.83 3.48
CA PHE A 135 -18.13 -9.88 3.08
C PHE A 135 -18.10 -9.66 1.58
N ALA A 136 -18.05 -10.73 0.78
CA ALA A 136 -18.01 -10.61 -0.68
C ALA A 136 -19.25 -9.88 -1.21
N LYS A 137 -20.43 -10.19 -0.66
CA LYS A 137 -21.70 -9.54 -0.99
C LYS A 137 -21.70 -8.05 -0.60
N ALA A 138 -21.25 -7.70 0.60
CA ALA A 138 -21.20 -6.33 1.08
C ALA A 138 -20.22 -5.50 0.24
N LEU A 139 -19.06 -6.06 -0.11
CA LEU A 139 -18.06 -5.42 -0.97
C LEU A 139 -18.62 -5.11 -2.36
N GLU A 140 -19.30 -6.07 -3.01
CA GLU A 140 -19.90 -5.87 -4.33
C GLU A 140 -21.08 -4.87 -4.29
N THR A 141 -21.87 -4.89 -3.21
CA THR A 141 -23.00 -3.96 -3.02
C THR A 141 -22.51 -2.53 -2.83
N ASN A 142 -21.39 -2.35 -2.13
CA ASN A 142 -20.81 -1.06 -1.77
C ASN A 142 -19.66 -0.61 -2.66
N LYS A 143 -19.47 -1.22 -3.84
CA LYS A 143 -18.37 -0.87 -4.76
C LYS A 143 -18.32 0.60 -5.18
N GLU A 144 -19.46 1.29 -5.15
CA GLU A 144 -19.59 2.72 -5.48
C GLU A 144 -19.60 3.62 -4.21
N THR A 145 -19.63 3.01 -3.02
CA THR A 145 -19.55 3.72 -1.75
C THR A 145 -18.08 3.96 -1.44
N ILE A 146 -17.56 5.12 -1.84
CA ILE A 146 -16.13 5.44 -1.78
C ILE A 146 -15.80 6.31 -0.57
N LYS A 147 -14.75 5.95 0.17
CA LYS A 147 -14.07 6.82 1.14
C LYS A 147 -12.90 7.51 0.45
N GLU A 148 -12.88 8.84 0.48
CA GLU A 148 -11.74 9.66 0.06
C GLU A 148 -11.00 10.18 1.28
N THR A 149 -9.68 9.95 1.31
CA THR A 149 -8.79 10.36 2.41
C THR A 149 -7.61 11.10 1.82
N GLU A 150 -7.37 12.34 2.27
CA GLU A 150 -6.13 13.05 1.96
C GLU A 150 -5.04 12.66 2.95
N VAL A 151 -3.90 12.16 2.46
CA VAL A 151 -2.77 11.72 3.27
C VAL A 151 -1.50 12.48 2.86
N ASN A 152 -0.68 12.86 3.85
CA ASN A 152 0.65 13.43 3.64
C ASN A 152 1.69 12.32 3.79
N ILE A 153 2.09 11.72 2.67
CA ILE A 153 3.03 10.59 2.64
C ILE A 153 4.45 11.12 2.80
N GLN A 154 5.11 10.72 3.88
CA GLN A 154 6.49 11.13 4.18
C GLN A 154 7.48 10.17 3.53
N LEU A 155 8.57 10.71 3.00
CA LEU A 155 9.67 9.94 2.44
C LEU A 155 11.01 10.43 2.98
N GLU A 156 11.93 9.49 3.17
CA GLU A 156 13.33 9.74 3.47
C GLU A 156 14.23 9.29 2.31
N LYS A 157 15.22 10.12 1.99
CA LYS A 157 16.22 9.78 1.00
C LYS A 157 17.30 8.90 1.62
N LYS A 158 17.50 7.72 1.06
CA LYS A 158 18.62 6.80 1.33
C LYS A 158 19.60 6.79 0.16
N GLU A 159 20.71 6.08 0.29
CA GLU A 159 21.73 5.96 -0.77
C GLU A 159 21.16 5.37 -2.06
N THR A 160 20.19 4.46 -1.94
CA THR A 160 19.56 3.71 -3.04
C THR A 160 18.32 4.39 -3.61
N GLY A 161 17.78 5.43 -2.98
CA GLY A 161 16.57 6.12 -3.43
C GLY A 161 15.70 6.66 -2.29
N TRP A 162 14.46 7.04 -2.61
CA TRP A 162 13.48 7.46 -1.60
C TRP A 162 12.76 6.25 -1.03
N ILE A 163 12.58 6.25 0.29
CA ILE A 163 11.82 5.23 1.03
C ILE A 163 10.63 5.91 1.68
N ILE A 164 9.45 5.33 1.52
CA ILE A 164 8.21 5.75 2.15
C ILE A 164 8.26 5.38 3.63
N ILE A 165 7.90 6.34 4.48
CA ILE A 165 7.69 6.11 5.91
C ILE A 165 6.21 5.72 6.08
N PRO A 166 5.91 4.45 6.41
CA PRO A 166 4.53 4.01 6.63
C PRO A 166 3.94 4.74 7.85
N THR A 167 2.64 5.02 7.77
CA THR A 167 1.86 5.66 8.84
C THR A 167 0.48 5.01 8.89
N GLU A 168 -0.17 5.02 10.05
CA GLU A 168 -1.54 4.51 10.21
C GLU A 168 -2.52 5.21 9.26
N ASP A 169 -2.39 6.54 9.06
CA ASP A 169 -3.25 7.29 8.13
C ASP A 169 -3.11 6.82 6.68
N LEU A 170 -1.87 6.52 6.25
CA LEU A 170 -1.63 5.94 4.93
C LEU A 170 -2.27 4.55 4.83
N ALA A 171 -2.09 3.73 5.87
CA ALA A 171 -2.61 2.37 5.88
C ALA A 171 -4.15 2.33 5.92
N ASP A 172 -4.78 3.14 6.76
CA ASP A 172 -6.24 3.29 6.83
C ASP A 172 -6.80 3.88 5.53
N GLY A 173 -6.10 4.84 4.91
CA GLY A 173 -6.45 5.39 3.60
C GLY A 173 -6.43 4.33 2.50
N ILE A 174 -5.36 3.54 2.42
CA ILE A 174 -5.21 2.44 1.45
C ILE A 174 -6.30 1.38 1.64
N THR A 175 -6.65 1.06 2.89
CA THR A 175 -7.65 0.04 3.22
C THR A 175 -9.07 0.58 3.30
N GLY A 176 -9.31 1.83 2.95
CA GLY A 176 -10.67 2.41 2.90
C GLY A 176 -11.33 2.56 4.27
N GLY A 177 -10.57 2.69 5.35
CA GLY A 177 -11.11 2.84 6.70
C GLY A 177 -11.21 1.56 7.53
N LEU A 178 -10.58 0.46 7.09
CA LEU A 178 -10.70 -0.82 7.78
C LEU A 178 -10.02 -0.81 9.16
N LEU A 179 -8.82 -0.24 9.25
CA LEU A 179 -8.04 -0.21 10.50
C LEU A 179 -8.78 0.62 11.55
N SER A 180 -9.19 1.83 11.19
CA SER A 180 -9.98 2.69 12.08
C SER A 180 -11.31 2.05 12.48
N TYR A 181 -11.97 1.28 11.60
CA TYR A 181 -13.15 0.51 11.99
C TYR A 181 -12.83 -0.56 13.04
N ALA A 182 -11.76 -1.33 12.83
CA ALA A 182 -11.33 -2.37 13.75
C ALA A 182 -10.97 -1.79 15.13
N ASP A 183 -10.24 -0.68 15.18
CA ASP A 183 -9.87 0.00 16.43
C ASP A 183 -11.08 0.51 17.21
N ASN A 184 -12.05 1.10 16.49
CA ASN A 184 -13.30 1.55 17.08
C ASN A 184 -14.11 0.40 17.64
N LEU A 185 -14.15 -0.74 16.93
CA LEU A 185 -14.83 -1.95 17.38
C LEU A 185 -14.16 -2.50 18.64
N ASN A 186 -12.83 -2.65 18.62
CA ASN A 186 -12.04 -3.13 19.75
C ASN A 186 -12.25 -2.27 21.00
N SER A 187 -12.18 -0.94 20.83
CA SER A 187 -12.45 0.03 21.90
C SER A 187 -13.87 -0.07 22.45
N SER A 188 -14.87 -0.32 21.57
CA SER A 188 -16.28 -0.42 21.95
C SER A 188 -16.60 -1.69 22.76
N PHE A 189 -15.83 -2.76 22.57
CA PHE A 189 -15.97 -4.02 23.31
C PHE A 189 -14.98 -4.18 24.48
N GLY A 190 -14.26 -3.12 24.83
CA GLY A 190 -13.40 -3.08 26.02
C GLY A 190 -12.01 -3.69 25.82
N GLY A 191 -11.55 -3.83 24.57
CA GLY A 191 -10.14 -4.10 24.30
C GLY A 191 -9.29 -2.91 24.74
N THR A 192 -8.40 -3.12 25.70
CA THR A 192 -7.35 -2.15 26.02
C THR A 192 -6.47 -1.95 24.78
N PRO A 193 -6.06 -0.70 24.44
CA PRO A 193 -5.01 -0.48 23.45
C PRO A 193 -3.80 -1.34 23.83
N GLU A 194 -3.21 -2.06 22.86
CA GLU A 194 -1.93 -2.71 23.08
C GLU A 194 -0.94 -1.63 23.54
N GLU A 195 -0.53 -1.72 24.81
CA GLU A 195 0.52 -0.88 25.35
C GLU A 195 1.76 -1.09 24.48
N GLU A 196 2.13 -0.04 23.77
CA GLU A 196 3.47 0.22 23.22
C GLU A 196 4.50 -0.30 24.23
N LYS A 197 5.06 -1.48 23.95
CA LYS A 197 6.15 -2.03 24.75
C LYS A 197 7.40 -1.20 24.48
N ALA A 198 7.51 -0.08 25.18
CA ALA A 198 8.75 0.61 25.41
C ALA A 198 9.67 -0.33 26.22
N ASN A 199 10.64 -0.94 25.54
CA ASN A 199 11.92 -1.32 26.14
C ASN A 199 13.04 -1.24 25.11
#